data_AF-A0A4Y7U4Z8-F1
#
_entry.id   AF-A0A4Y7U4Z8-F1
#
_cell.length_a   1.000
_cell.length_b   1.000
_cell.length_c   1.000
_cell.angle_alpha   90.00
_cell.angle_beta   90.00
_cell.angle_gamma   90.00
#
_symmetry.space_group_name_H-M   'P 1'
#
loop_
_entity.id
_entity.type
_entity.pdbx_description
1 polymer ?
#
loop_
_entity_poly.entity_id
_entity_poly.type
_entity_poly.pdbx_seq_one_letter_code
_entity_poly.pdbx_strand_id
1 'polypeptide(L)'
;LFDGVRHDSGDPVEFAKKVIAHYNKMGIDPKSKSIVFSDSLNFDKVKIISDFCKDKIRMSFGIGTNFTNDVGLPPMNMVIKLTETKPDNVHWQGVVKLSDEKNKNTGTPEMIDLAKQVLGIR
;
A
#
# COMPACT_ATOMS: atom_id res chain seq x y z
N LEU A 1 -10.68 5.75 -15.86
CA LEU A 1 -11.32 5.96 -14.54
C LEU A 1 -10.90 4.80 -13.65
N PHE A 2 -10.59 5.00 -12.36
CA PHE A 2 -10.23 3.91 -11.44
C PHE A 2 -11.43 3.43 -10.62
N ASP A 3 -11.52 2.11 -10.37
CA ASP A 3 -12.61 1.48 -9.58
C ASP A 3 -12.33 1.45 -8.07
N GLY A 4 -11.10 1.78 -7.67
CA GLY A 4 -10.68 1.71 -6.29
C GLY A 4 -9.19 1.95 -6.11
N VAL A 5 -8.70 1.64 -4.92
CA VAL A 5 -7.29 1.76 -4.53
C VAL A 5 -6.83 0.51 -3.77
N ARG A 6 -5.52 0.35 -3.58
CA ARG A 6 -4.92 -0.76 -2.84
C ARG A 6 -4.17 -0.24 -1.61
N HIS A 7 -4.46 -0.82 -0.45
CA HIS A 7 -3.73 -0.60 0.79
C HIS A 7 -2.64 -1.67 0.95
N ASP A 8 -1.37 -1.25 0.96
CA ASP A 8 -0.20 -2.14 0.95
C ASP A 8 0.88 -1.74 1.98
N SER A 9 0.61 -0.75 2.84
CA SER A 9 1.44 -0.38 4.00
C SER A 9 0.72 0.61 4.90
N GLY A 10 0.99 0.55 6.21
CA GLY A 10 0.48 1.52 7.19
C GLY A 10 -0.79 1.05 7.91
N ASP A 11 -1.44 1.97 8.64
CA ASP A 11 -2.68 1.64 9.34
C ASP A 11 -3.87 1.58 8.35
N PRO A 12 -4.55 0.43 8.22
CA PRO A 12 -5.58 0.23 7.21
C PRO A 12 -6.84 1.06 7.48
N VAL A 13 -7.15 1.36 8.75
CA VAL A 13 -8.34 2.14 9.13
C VAL A 13 -8.10 3.62 8.82
N GLU A 14 -6.94 4.16 9.17
CA GLU A 14 -6.54 5.52 8.80
C GLU A 14 -6.43 5.70 7.29
N PHE A 15 -5.91 4.69 6.57
CA PHE A 15 -5.93 4.69 5.11
C PHE A 15 -7.36 4.76 4.58
N ALA A 16 -8.27 3.90 5.07
CA ALA A 16 -9.67 3.91 4.64
C ALA A 16 -10.36 5.25 4.95
N LYS A 17 -10.11 5.86 6.12
CA LYS A 17 -10.59 7.21 6.46
C LYS A 17 -10.13 8.25 5.44
N LYS A 18 -8.84 8.27 5.10
CA LYS A 18 -8.26 9.21 4.12
C LYS A 18 -8.88 9.02 2.73
N VAL A 19 -9.04 7.78 2.28
CA VAL A 19 -9.65 7.46 0.97
C VAL A 19 -11.11 7.90 0.91
N ILE A 20 -11.91 7.57 1.94
CA ILE A 20 -13.32 7.99 2.02
C ILE A 20 -13.43 9.52 2.01
N ALA A 21 -12.63 10.20 2.84
CA ALA A 21 -12.61 11.66 2.88
C ALA A 21 -12.21 12.28 1.53
N HIS A 22 -11.24 11.67 0.84
CA HIS A 22 -10.81 12.11 -0.49
C HIS A 22 -11.94 11.97 -1.52
N TYR A 23 -12.62 10.82 -1.58
CA TYR A 23 -13.75 10.63 -2.49
C TYR A 23 -14.89 11.62 -2.21
N ASN A 24 -15.26 11.81 -0.94
CA ASN A 24 -16.28 12.79 -0.56
C ASN A 24 -15.88 14.22 -0.99
N LYS A 25 -14.63 14.62 -0.79
CA LYS A 25 -14.11 15.93 -1.23
C LYS A 25 -14.22 16.13 -2.75
N MET A 26 -14.09 15.04 -3.52
CA MET A 26 -14.19 15.04 -4.97
C MET A 26 -15.63 14.86 -5.48
N GLY A 27 -16.64 14.78 -4.60
CA GLY A 27 -18.03 14.53 -4.99
C GLY A 27 -18.30 13.12 -5.51
N ILE A 28 -17.43 12.17 -5.16
CA ILE A 28 -17.55 10.75 -5.55
C ILE A 28 -18.16 9.98 -4.39
N ASP A 29 -19.24 9.23 -4.63
CA ASP A 29 -19.80 8.32 -3.62
C ASP A 29 -18.78 7.21 -3.29
N PRO A 30 -18.25 7.14 -2.05
CA PRO A 30 -17.31 6.11 -1.65
C PRO A 30 -17.87 4.68 -1.77
N LYS A 31 -19.20 4.49 -1.68
CA LYS A 31 -19.84 3.17 -1.83
C LYS A 31 -19.79 2.63 -3.25
N SER A 32 -19.52 3.49 -4.23
CA SER A 32 -19.26 3.10 -5.62
C SER A 32 -17.83 2.60 -5.86
N LYS A 33 -16.93 2.80 -4.89
CA LYS A 33 -15.50 2.49 -4.99
C LYS A 33 -15.10 1.34 -4.06
N SER A 34 -13.90 0.82 -4.28
CA SER A 34 -13.36 -0.30 -3.51
C SER A 34 -11.97 -0.01 -2.94
N ILE A 35 -11.66 -0.62 -1.80
CA ILE A 35 -10.28 -0.74 -1.29
C ILE A 35 -9.91 -2.22 -1.24
N VAL A 36 -8.78 -2.56 -1.87
CA VAL A 36 -8.15 -3.87 -1.74
C VAL A 36 -7.10 -3.78 -0.63
N PHE A 37 -7.30 -4.49 0.48
CA PHE A 37 -6.33 -4.55 1.57
C PHE A 37 -5.42 -5.77 1.37
N SER A 38 -4.10 -5.56 1.37
CA SER A 38 -3.13 -6.64 1.15
C SER A 38 -1.90 -6.61 2.07
N ASP A 39 -1.84 -5.68 3.03
CA ASP A 39 -0.70 -5.58 3.94
C ASP A 39 -0.77 -6.57 5.10
N SER A 40 -0.06 -7.69 4.97
CA SER A 40 0.27 -8.63 6.05
C SER A 40 -0.94 -8.95 6.94
N LEU A 41 -2.04 -9.36 6.29
CA LEU A 41 -3.34 -9.57 6.91
C LEU A 41 -3.42 -10.90 7.68
N ASN A 42 -4.23 -10.88 8.74
CA ASN A 42 -4.67 -12.03 9.51
C ASN A 42 -6.16 -11.85 9.88
N PHE A 43 -6.77 -12.84 10.50
CA PHE A 43 -8.20 -12.81 10.85
C PHE A 43 -8.61 -11.58 11.69
N ASP A 44 -7.80 -11.21 12.69
CA ASP A 44 -8.10 -10.06 13.57
C ASP A 44 -8.07 -8.74 12.80
N LYS A 45 -7.05 -8.53 11.96
CA LYS A 45 -6.96 -7.35 11.10
C LYS A 45 -8.14 -7.28 10.13
N VAL A 46 -8.48 -8.41 9.49
CA VAL A 46 -9.62 -8.49 8.57
C VAL A 46 -10.92 -8.11 9.28
N LYS A 47 -11.13 -8.60 10.51
CA LYS A 47 -12.29 -8.25 11.33
C LYS A 47 -12.35 -6.74 11.61
N ILE A 48 -11.27 -6.14 12.08
CA ILE A 48 -11.20 -4.70 12.39
C ILE A 48 -11.50 -3.87 11.13
N ILE A 49 -10.88 -4.21 10.00
CA ILE A 49 -11.10 -3.51 8.73
C ILE A 49 -12.54 -3.68 8.26
N SER A 50 -13.08 -4.89 8.36
CA SER A 50 -14.45 -5.19 7.95
C SER A 50 -15.47 -4.41 8.76
N ASP A 51 -15.34 -4.43 10.09
CA ASP A 51 -16.20 -3.70 11.01
C ASP A 51 -16.11 -2.18 10.75
N PHE A 52 -14.93 -1.65 10.42
CA PHE A 52 -14.77 -0.24 10.06
C PHE A 52 -15.39 0.13 8.71
N CYS A 53 -15.11 -0.65 7.65
CA CYS A 53 -15.51 -0.32 6.27
C CYS A 53 -16.97 -0.63 5.95
N LYS A 54 -17.63 -1.44 6.79
CA LYS A 54 -19.04 -1.80 6.64
C LYS A 54 -19.90 -0.55 6.44
N ASP A 55 -20.74 -0.61 5.40
CA ASP A 55 -21.66 0.47 5.00
C ASP A 55 -20.99 1.82 4.65
N LYS A 56 -19.66 1.86 4.47
CA LYS A 56 -18.90 3.07 4.10
C LYS A 56 -18.21 2.97 2.75
N ILE A 57 -17.59 1.83 2.44
CA ILE A 57 -16.85 1.59 1.19
C ILE A 57 -16.76 0.08 0.91
N ARG A 58 -16.70 -0.33 -0.37
CA ARG A 58 -16.51 -1.75 -0.70
C ARG A 58 -15.08 -2.16 -0.33
N MET A 59 -14.92 -3.41 0.09
CA MET A 59 -13.64 -3.93 0.54
C MET A 59 -13.39 -5.32 -0.02
N SER A 60 -12.12 -5.63 -0.28
CA SER A 60 -11.63 -6.98 -0.53
C SER A 60 -10.28 -7.19 0.14
N PHE A 61 -9.91 -8.45 0.34
CA PHE A 61 -8.72 -8.83 1.11
C PHE A 61 -7.82 -9.77 0.30
N GLY A 62 -6.56 -9.37 0.10
CA GLY A 62 -5.50 -10.22 -0.43
C GLY A 62 -4.69 -10.78 0.73
N ILE A 63 -5.00 -12.01 1.15
CA ILE A 63 -4.31 -12.68 2.28
C ILE A 63 -3.28 -13.64 1.70
N GLY A 64 -1.99 -13.39 1.99
CA GLY A 64 -0.87 -14.18 1.49
C GLY A 64 -0.41 -15.23 2.49
N THR A 65 0.73 -14.98 3.11
CA THR A 65 1.45 -15.93 3.99
C THR A 65 0.57 -16.59 5.05
N ASN A 66 -0.39 -15.86 5.66
CA ASN A 66 -1.28 -16.40 6.67
C ASN A 66 -2.20 -17.51 6.15
N PHE A 67 -2.45 -17.60 4.84
CA PHE A 67 -3.19 -18.72 4.23
C PHE A 67 -2.27 -19.77 3.61
N THR A 68 -1.14 -19.36 3.04
CA THR A 68 -0.31 -20.24 2.21
C THR A 68 0.87 -20.85 2.94
N ASN A 69 1.22 -20.35 4.14
CA ASN A 69 2.30 -20.86 4.97
C ASN A 69 1.92 -20.80 6.46
N ASP A 70 0.84 -21.49 6.81
CA ASP A 70 0.31 -21.62 8.19
C ASP A 70 0.40 -23.07 8.69
N VAL A 71 1.58 -23.67 8.53
CA VAL A 71 1.85 -25.09 8.89
C VAL A 71 2.75 -25.23 10.12
N GLY A 72 2.83 -24.18 10.95
CA GLY A 72 3.65 -24.14 12.16
C GLY A 72 5.14 -23.83 11.96
N LEU A 73 5.58 -23.61 10.71
CA LEU A 73 6.95 -23.18 10.40
C LEU A 73 7.01 -21.66 10.19
N PRO A 74 8.09 -20.99 10.61
CA PRO A 74 8.24 -19.56 10.37
C PRO A 74 8.38 -19.27 8.86
N PRO A 75 7.62 -18.31 8.31
CA PRO A 75 7.74 -17.95 6.91
C PRO A 75 9.04 -17.19 6.63
N MET A 76 9.63 -17.43 5.47
CA MET A 76 10.80 -16.68 5.02
C MET A 76 10.42 -15.25 4.63
N ASN A 77 11.18 -14.27 5.12
CA ASN A 77 11.03 -12.87 4.73
C ASN A 77 11.93 -12.55 3.52
N MET A 78 11.45 -12.85 2.32
CA MET A 78 12.17 -12.62 1.06
C MET A 78 11.40 -11.66 0.16
N VAL A 79 12.14 -10.83 -0.58
CA VAL A 79 11.56 -9.83 -1.50
C VAL A 79 12.34 -9.79 -2.81
N ILE A 80 11.64 -9.48 -3.89
CA ILE A 80 12.22 -9.07 -5.17
C ILE A 80 11.74 -7.65 -5.43
N LYS A 81 12.65 -6.74 -5.76
CA LYS A 81 12.36 -5.33 -6.02
C LYS A 81 13.10 -4.89 -7.27
N LEU A 82 12.46 -4.01 -8.03
CA LEU A 82 13.13 -3.27 -9.10
C LEU A 82 14.11 -2.29 -8.46
N THR A 83 15.37 -2.33 -8.88
CA THR A 83 16.43 -1.45 -8.35
C THR A 83 16.79 -0.34 -9.34
N GLU A 84 16.75 -0.64 -10.64
CA GLU A 84 17.14 0.28 -11.70
C GLU A 84 16.28 0.06 -12.96
N THR A 85 16.12 1.10 -13.77
CA THR A 85 15.54 1.02 -15.11
C THR A 85 16.46 1.68 -16.13
N LYS A 86 16.38 1.23 -17.38
CA LYS A 86 17.12 1.83 -18.50
C LYS A 86 16.14 2.21 -19.62
N PRO A 87 15.58 3.42 -19.58
CA PRO A 87 14.85 3.99 -20.72
C PRO A 87 15.79 4.19 -21.92
N ASP A 88 15.22 4.24 -23.13
CA ASP A 88 15.99 4.51 -24.34
C ASP A 88 16.72 5.86 -24.24
N ASN A 89 17.99 5.88 -24.65
CA ASN A 89 18.87 7.06 -24.64
C ASN A 89 19.18 7.66 -23.25
N VAL A 90 19.00 6.90 -22.17
CA VAL A 90 19.40 7.31 -20.81
C VAL A 90 20.34 6.25 -20.19
N HIS A 91 21.20 6.67 -19.26
CA HIS A 91 21.94 5.74 -18.40
C HIS A 91 20.98 4.98 -17.47
N TRP A 92 21.47 3.90 -16.86
CA TRP A 92 20.72 3.20 -15.81
C TRP A 92 20.33 4.19 -14.71
N GLN A 93 19.05 4.21 -14.37
CA GLN A 93 18.47 5.12 -13.41
C GLN A 93 17.96 4.31 -12.22
N GLY A 94 18.46 4.62 -11.03
CA GLY A 94 17.94 4.05 -9.78
C GLY A 94 16.47 4.40 -9.59
N VAL A 95 15.68 3.43 -9.11
CA VAL A 95 14.28 3.64 -8.74
C VAL A 95 14.09 3.61 -7.23
N VAL A 96 13.01 4.23 -6.76
CA VAL A 96 12.67 4.28 -5.33
C VAL A 96 11.25 3.82 -5.06
N LYS A 97 11.04 3.22 -3.90
CA LYS A 97 9.72 3.04 -3.27
C LYS A 97 9.75 3.79 -1.95
N LEU A 98 8.91 4.81 -1.83
CA LEU A 98 8.59 5.42 -0.55
C LEU A 98 7.38 4.70 0.06
N SER A 99 7.42 4.41 1.35
CA SER A 99 6.34 3.75 2.07
C SER A 99 5.74 4.69 3.12
N ASP A 100 4.47 4.48 3.46
CA ASP A 100 3.83 5.15 4.60
C ASP A 100 4.43 4.72 5.95
N GLU A 101 5.25 3.65 5.97
CA GLU A 101 6.08 3.29 7.11
C GLU A 101 7.47 3.92 7.00
N LYS A 102 7.84 4.77 7.97
CA LYS A 102 9.05 5.61 7.96
C LYS A 102 10.36 4.89 7.61
N ASN A 103 10.47 3.61 7.98
CA ASN A 103 11.71 2.83 7.83
C ASN A 103 11.67 1.79 6.70
N LYS A 104 10.63 1.78 5.85
CA LYS A 104 10.47 0.81 4.76
C LYS A 104 10.68 1.38 3.35
N ASN A 105 11.40 2.49 3.25
CA ASN A 105 11.81 3.02 1.95
C ASN A 105 12.87 2.12 1.31
N THR A 106 12.86 2.02 -0.02
CA THR A 106 13.91 1.32 -0.78
C THR A 106 14.40 2.15 -1.95
N GLY A 107 15.69 2.04 -2.23
CA GLY A 107 16.42 2.84 -3.22
C GLY A 107 17.76 3.28 -2.61
N THR A 108 18.59 3.96 -3.40
CA THR A 108 19.82 4.57 -2.85
C THR A 108 19.45 5.76 -1.94
N PRO A 109 20.25 6.08 -0.92
CA PRO A 109 20.00 7.22 -0.04
C PRO A 109 19.76 8.52 -0.81
N GLU A 110 20.57 8.79 -1.83
CA GLU A 110 20.51 10.00 -2.65
C GLU A 110 19.16 10.11 -3.39
N MET A 111 18.70 9.00 -3.97
CA MET A 111 17.43 8.99 -4.71
C MET A 111 16.21 9.07 -3.78
N ILE A 112 16.30 8.49 -2.58
CA ILE A 112 15.25 8.61 -1.56
C ILE A 112 15.12 10.07 -1.12
N ASP A 113 16.24 10.73 -0.84
CA ASP A 113 16.25 12.13 -0.40
C ASP A 113 15.76 13.07 -1.49
N LEU A 114 16.19 12.85 -2.74
CA LEU A 114 15.69 13.59 -3.89
C LEU A 114 14.16 13.43 -4.04
N ALA A 115 13.65 12.20 -3.96
CA ALA A 115 12.21 11.94 -4.07
C ALA A 115 11.41 12.63 -2.95
N LYS A 116 11.91 12.59 -1.71
CA LYS A 116 11.29 13.30 -0.59
C LYS A 116 11.28 14.82 -0.81
N GLN A 117 12.38 15.39 -1.28
CA GLN A 117 12.49 16.82 -1.56
C GLN A 117 11.49 17.24 -2.66
N VAL A 118 11.42 16.50 -3.76
CA VAL A 118 10.50 16.77 -4.88
C VAL A 118 9.04 16.69 -4.43
N LEU A 119 8.70 15.73 -3.57
CA LEU A 119 7.33 15.52 -3.08
C LEU A 119 6.97 16.37 -1.84
N GLY A 120 7.92 17.15 -1.32
CA GLY A 120 7.72 17.96 -0.10
C GLY A 120 7.51 17.13 1.18
N ILE A 121 8.02 15.89 1.22
CA ILE A 121 7.93 15.00 2.36
C ILE A 121 9.08 15.32 3.32
N ARG A 122 8.75 15.63 4.58
CA ARG A 122 9.73 15.91 5.65
C ARG A 122 10.01 14.68 6.50
#